data_AF-A0A957L4C2-F1
#
_entry.id   AF-A0A957L4C2-F1
#
_cell.length_a   1.000
_cell.length_b   1.000
_cell.length_c   1.000
_cell.angle_alpha   90.00
_cell.angle_beta   90.00
_cell.angle_gamma   90.00
#
_symmetry.space_group_name_H-M   'P 1'
#
loop_
_entity.id
_entity.type
_entity.pdbx_description
1 polymer ?
#
loop_
_entity_poly.entity_id
_entity_poly.type
_entity_poly.pdbx_seq_one_letter_code
_entity_poly.pdbx_strand_id
1 'polypeptide(L)'
;MSTLEVIAIDAKVQVEFDPNVVAQYRLIGYENRAIADQDFRNDSVDAGEIGAGHTAVAIYAVQFVPGTEGRIATVSLRWEDPDSRQVQEIAGDFHTWDMADSFDEAPLHFQLAVVVSQFAELLRQSYWTDSLSFDDLRIRADRLATQIGGEEVVELAQLVRNATGR
;
A
#
# COMPACT_ATOMS: atom_id res chain seq x y z
N MET A 1 18.92 -23.32 7.62
CA MET A 1 19.45 -22.15 6.90
C MET A 1 18.46 -21.86 5.78
N SER A 2 17.68 -20.78 5.89
CA SER A 2 16.85 -20.31 4.78
C SER A 2 17.74 -19.43 3.93
N THR A 3 18.18 -19.90 2.77
CA THR A 3 18.79 -19.05 1.75
C THR A 3 17.69 -18.17 1.21
N LEU A 4 17.84 -16.86 1.32
CA LEU A 4 16.90 -15.88 0.78
C LEU A 4 16.98 -16.00 -0.75
N GLU A 5 16.04 -16.74 -1.33
CA GLU A 5 15.93 -16.89 -2.78
C GLU A 5 15.34 -15.58 -3.31
N VAL A 6 16.17 -14.79 -3.98
CA VAL A 6 15.74 -13.51 -4.57
C VAL A 6 14.93 -13.83 -5.81
N ILE A 7 13.72 -13.27 -5.91
CA ILE A 7 12.81 -13.48 -7.05
C ILE A 7 12.67 -12.23 -7.91
N ALA A 8 13.04 -11.07 -7.38
CA ALA A 8 13.11 -9.82 -8.14
C ALA A 8 14.25 -8.95 -7.58
N ILE A 9 15.13 -8.53 -8.47
CA ILE A 9 16.27 -7.64 -8.19
C ILE A 9 15.89 -6.23 -8.64
N ASP A 10 16.30 -5.22 -7.88
CA ASP A 10 16.05 -3.81 -8.20
C ASP A 10 14.59 -3.49 -8.55
N ALA A 11 13.66 -4.03 -7.77
CA ALA A 11 12.24 -3.83 -7.98
C ALA A 11 11.86 -2.36 -7.73
N LYS A 12 11.21 -1.76 -8.74
CA LYS A 12 10.73 -0.37 -8.76
C LYS A 12 9.24 -0.34 -9.08
N VAL A 13 8.51 0.53 -8.39
CA VAL A 13 7.10 0.82 -8.68
C VAL A 13 6.97 2.30 -9.01
N GLN A 14 6.24 2.60 -10.08
CA GLN A 14 5.81 3.95 -10.44
C GLN A 14 4.29 4.00 -10.52
N VAL A 15 3.71 5.06 -9.97
CA VAL A 15 2.28 5.32 -10.04
C VAL A 15 2.07 6.69 -10.69
N GLU A 16 1.46 6.68 -11.87
CA GLU A 16 1.15 7.88 -12.63
C GLU A 16 -0.35 8.17 -12.50
N PHE A 17 -0.69 9.19 -11.70
CA PHE A 17 -2.08 9.60 -11.50
C PHE A 17 -2.58 10.49 -12.65
N ASP A 18 -3.84 10.31 -13.05
CA ASP A 18 -4.48 11.19 -14.04
C ASP A 18 -4.93 12.51 -13.38
N PRO A 19 -4.36 13.67 -13.74
CA PRO A 19 -4.69 14.94 -13.08
C PRO A 19 -6.12 15.42 -13.37
N ASN A 20 -6.82 14.82 -14.35
CA ASN A 20 -8.23 15.13 -14.60
C ASN A 20 -9.17 14.41 -13.63
N VAL A 21 -8.72 13.31 -13.02
CA VAL A 21 -9.51 12.47 -12.11
C VAL A 21 -9.01 12.62 -10.67
N VAL A 22 -7.70 12.78 -10.47
CA VAL A 22 -7.05 12.88 -9.17
C VAL A 22 -6.61 14.32 -8.89
N ALA A 23 -7.20 14.92 -7.86
CA ALA A 23 -6.87 16.27 -7.42
C ALA A 23 -5.61 16.32 -6.55
N GLN A 24 -5.47 15.35 -5.64
CA GLN A 24 -4.33 15.26 -4.72
C GLN A 24 -4.06 13.79 -4.39
N TYR A 25 -2.80 13.46 -4.10
CA TYR A 25 -2.42 12.14 -3.59
C TYR A 25 -1.25 12.25 -2.63
N ARG A 26 -1.12 11.26 -1.74
CA ARG A 26 0.07 11.07 -0.91
C ARG A 26 0.37 9.59 -0.73
N LEU A 27 1.66 9.25 -0.76
CA LEU A 27 2.17 7.95 -0.34
C LEU A 27 2.18 7.88 1.19
N ILE A 28 1.72 6.77 1.76
CA ILE A 28 1.67 6.54 3.21
C ILE A 28 2.70 5.48 3.59
N GLY A 29 3.59 5.81 4.53
CA GLY A 29 4.54 4.87 5.14
C GLY A 29 5.79 4.57 4.33
N TYR A 30 5.89 5.09 3.10
CA TYR A 30 7.03 4.91 2.20
C TYR A 30 7.60 6.25 1.68
N GLU A 31 7.27 7.36 2.36
CA GLU A 31 7.63 8.72 1.94
C GLU A 31 9.15 8.89 1.80
N ASN A 32 9.93 8.26 2.67
CA ASN A 32 11.40 8.34 2.69
C ASN A 32 12.12 7.43 1.68
N ARG A 33 11.36 6.64 0.90
CA ARG A 33 11.87 5.73 -0.13
C ARG A 33 11.42 6.13 -1.54
N ALA A 34 10.79 7.29 -1.69
CA ALA A 34 10.39 7.82 -2.98
C ALA A 34 11.62 8.07 -3.87
N ILE A 35 11.57 7.54 -5.10
CA ILE A 35 12.54 7.78 -6.16
C ILE A 35 11.96 8.86 -7.07
N ALA A 36 12.79 9.70 -7.68
CA ALA A 36 12.34 10.70 -8.64
C ALA A 36 11.76 10.01 -9.89
N ASP A 37 10.69 10.57 -10.47
CA ASP A 37 10.01 9.96 -11.63
C ASP A 37 10.95 9.69 -12.82
N GLN A 38 11.90 10.61 -13.06
CA GLN A 38 12.91 10.49 -14.10
C GLN A 38 13.88 9.31 -13.90
N ASP A 39 14.02 8.83 -12.66
CA ASP A 39 14.94 7.76 -12.28
C ASP A 39 14.27 6.38 -12.29
N PHE A 40 12.96 6.30 -12.54
CA PHE A 40 12.24 5.01 -12.59
C PHE A 40 12.84 4.03 -13.60
N ARG A 41 13.26 4.52 -14.77
CA ARG A 41 13.92 3.71 -15.82
C ARG A 41 15.45 3.82 -15.80
N ASN A 42 16.02 4.44 -14.77
CA ASN A 42 17.46 4.54 -14.61
C ASN A 42 17.97 3.31 -13.84
N ASP A 43 18.51 2.34 -14.57
CA ASP A 43 19.02 1.09 -13.98
C ASP A 43 20.29 1.29 -13.12
N SER A 44 20.88 2.50 -13.10
CA SER A 44 21.99 2.84 -12.18
C SER A 44 21.52 3.26 -10.78
N VAL A 45 20.21 3.43 -10.58
CA VAL A 45 19.62 3.74 -9.27
C VAL A 45 19.20 2.44 -8.59
N ASP A 46 19.84 2.17 -7.46
CA ASP A 46 19.59 1.01 -6.58
C ASP A 46 18.15 1.03 -6.04
N ALA A 47 17.49 -0.13 -6.03
CA ALA A 47 16.11 -0.26 -5.58
C ALA A 47 15.93 -1.46 -4.65
N GLY A 48 14.67 -1.88 -4.42
CA GLY A 48 14.37 -2.93 -3.45
C GLY A 48 14.61 -4.33 -4.01
N GLU A 49 15.29 -5.19 -3.28
CA GLU A 49 15.29 -6.63 -3.55
C GLU A 49 14.04 -7.29 -2.93
N ILE A 50 13.38 -8.16 -3.68
CA ILE A 50 12.23 -8.95 -3.19
C ILE A 50 12.62 -10.43 -3.17
N GLY A 51 12.61 -11.00 -1.96
CA GLY A 51 12.82 -12.43 -1.74
C GLY A 51 11.55 -13.25 -1.83
N ALA A 52 11.68 -14.56 -2.07
CA ALA A 52 10.58 -15.51 -2.04
C ALA A 52 9.82 -15.44 -0.71
N GLY A 53 8.51 -15.25 -0.78
CA GLY A 53 7.64 -15.11 0.38
C GLY A 53 7.58 -13.71 1.00
N HIS A 54 8.33 -12.73 0.49
CA HIS A 54 8.19 -11.33 0.91
C HIS A 54 7.09 -10.61 0.14
N THR A 55 6.40 -9.69 0.82
CA THR A 55 5.41 -8.79 0.22
C THR A 55 5.77 -7.36 0.59
N ALA A 56 5.78 -6.47 -0.40
CA ALA A 56 5.88 -5.02 -0.19
C ALA A 56 4.52 -4.38 -0.48
N VAL A 57 4.07 -3.48 0.39
CA VAL A 57 2.78 -2.79 0.25
C VAL A 57 3.01 -1.30 0.28
N ALA A 58 2.66 -0.61 -0.80
CA ALA A 58 2.60 0.84 -0.86
C ALA A 58 1.13 1.28 -0.85
N ILE A 59 0.77 2.20 0.04
CA ILE A 59 -0.60 2.73 0.12
C ILE A 59 -0.60 4.20 -0.29
N TYR A 60 -1.51 4.55 -1.20
CA TYR A 60 -1.78 5.93 -1.56
C TYR A 60 -3.13 6.38 -1.01
N ALA A 61 -3.16 7.53 -0.33
CA ALA A 61 -4.40 8.26 -0.11
C ALA A 61 -4.62 9.21 -1.30
N VAL A 62 -5.78 9.09 -1.94
CA VAL A 62 -6.13 9.79 -3.17
C VAL A 62 -7.38 10.63 -2.92
N GLN A 63 -7.37 11.88 -3.38
CA GLN A 63 -8.52 12.77 -3.43
C GLN A 63 -8.94 12.96 -4.88
N PHE A 64 -10.19 12.63 -5.20
CA PHE A 64 -10.73 12.76 -6.55
C PHE A 64 -11.22 14.18 -6.84
N VAL A 65 -11.18 14.55 -8.12
CA VAL A 65 -11.92 15.70 -8.64
C VAL A 65 -13.42 15.37 -8.54
N PRO A 66 -14.27 16.23 -7.94
CA PRO A 66 -15.68 15.93 -7.79
C PRO A 66 -16.40 15.69 -9.13
N GLY A 67 -17.12 14.57 -9.23
CA GLY A 67 -17.96 14.26 -10.39
C GLY A 67 -17.20 13.73 -11.62
N THR A 68 -15.93 13.36 -11.47
CA THR A 68 -15.15 12.77 -12.55
C THR A 68 -15.12 11.26 -12.46
N GLU A 69 -15.19 10.60 -13.62
CA GLU A 69 -15.00 9.17 -13.78
C GLU A 69 -13.94 8.92 -14.85
N GLY A 70 -13.19 7.82 -14.74
CA GLY A 70 -12.14 7.49 -15.68
C GLY A 70 -10.97 6.76 -15.05
N ARG A 71 -9.81 6.85 -15.71
CA ARG A 71 -8.56 6.27 -15.21
C ARG A 71 -8.07 7.09 -14.02
N ILE A 72 -7.87 6.42 -12.89
CA ILE A 72 -7.28 6.99 -11.68
C ILE A 72 -5.77 7.07 -11.84
N ALA A 73 -5.14 5.94 -12.20
CA ALA A 73 -3.71 5.83 -12.33
C ALA A 73 -3.29 4.70 -13.27
N THR A 74 -2.08 4.81 -13.80
CA THR A 74 -1.32 3.67 -14.33
C THR A 74 -0.27 3.28 -13.30
N VAL A 75 -0.22 1.99 -12.94
CA VAL A 75 0.79 1.44 -12.03
C VAL A 75 1.73 0.58 -12.85
N SER A 76 3.01 0.91 -12.80
CA SER A 76 4.09 0.19 -13.48
C SER A 76 5.02 -0.46 -12.44
N LEU A 77 5.24 -1.76 -12.57
CA LEU A 77 6.21 -2.52 -11.77
C LEU A 77 7.34 -2.99 -12.71
N ARG A 78 8.57 -2.63 -12.36
CA ARG A 78 9.79 -3.00 -13.09
C ARG A 78 10.73 -3.75 -12.16
N TRP A 79 11.35 -4.83 -12.63
CA TRP A 79 12.36 -5.57 -11.87
C TRP A 79 13.30 -6.32 -12.81
N GLU A 80 14.49 -6.66 -12.32
CA GLU A 80 15.40 -7.56 -13.00
C GLU A 80 15.17 -9.00 -12.54
N ASP A 81 15.00 -9.90 -13.50
CA ASP A 81 14.88 -11.33 -13.25
C ASP A 81 16.23 -11.90 -12.76
N PRO A 82 16.27 -12.62 -11.62
CA PRO A 82 17.50 -13.04 -10.99
C PRO A 82 18.31 -14.04 -11.83
N ASP A 83 17.65 -14.87 -12.63
CA ASP A 83 18.29 -15.92 -13.43
C ASP A 83 18.76 -15.40 -14.79
N SER A 84 17.86 -14.74 -15.52
CA SER A 84 18.11 -14.27 -16.88
C SER A 84 18.77 -12.90 -16.94
N ARG A 85 18.75 -12.14 -15.82
CA ARG A 85 19.21 -10.74 -15.74
C ARG A 85 18.51 -9.81 -16.74
N GLN A 86 17.33 -10.23 -17.22
CA GLN A 86 16.50 -9.42 -18.09
C GLN A 86 15.57 -8.55 -17.26
N VAL A 87 15.43 -7.30 -17.66
CA VAL A 87 14.48 -6.40 -17.02
C VAL A 87 13.08 -6.69 -17.53
N GLN A 88 12.17 -6.95 -16.60
CA GLN A 88 10.75 -7.13 -16.80
C GLN A 88 10.02 -5.85 -16.38
N GLU A 89 8.96 -5.51 -17.10
CA GLU A 89 8.07 -4.40 -16.76
C GLU A 89 6.63 -4.82 -17.06
N ILE A 90 5.76 -4.68 -16.06
CA ILE A 90 4.31 -4.85 -16.23
C ILE A 90 3.63 -3.55 -15.83
N ALA A 91 2.56 -3.21 -16.53
CA ALA A 91 1.77 -2.03 -16.22
C ALA A 91 0.27 -2.36 -16.27
N GLY A 92 -0.50 -1.69 -15.42
CA GLY A 92 -1.95 -1.83 -15.37
C GLY A 92 -2.62 -0.50 -15.01
N ASP A 93 -3.78 -0.26 -15.61
CA ASP A 93 -4.60 0.90 -15.32
C ASP A 93 -5.63 0.56 -14.25
N PHE A 94 -5.82 1.49 -13.31
CA PHE A 94 -6.90 1.47 -12.34
C PHE A 94 -7.89 2.57 -12.68
N HIS A 95 -9.17 2.24 -12.69
CA HIS A 95 -10.25 3.15 -13.01
C HIS A 95 -11.22 3.33 -11.83
N THR A 96 -12.05 4.37 -11.91
CA THR A 96 -13.06 4.66 -10.88
C THR A 96 -14.07 3.53 -10.68
N TRP A 97 -14.36 2.75 -11.72
CA TRP A 97 -15.25 1.59 -11.63
C TRP A 97 -14.57 0.31 -11.14
N ASP A 98 -13.24 0.30 -10.97
CA ASP A 98 -12.52 -0.82 -10.37
C ASP A 98 -12.53 -0.75 -8.83
N MET A 99 -13.05 0.35 -8.27
CA MET A 99 -13.15 0.57 -6.83
C MET A 99 -14.27 -0.26 -6.21
N ALA A 100 -14.03 -0.74 -4.99
CA ALA A 100 -15.10 -1.30 -4.18
C ALA A 100 -16.09 -0.20 -3.77
N ASP A 101 -17.39 -0.52 -3.75
CA ASP A 101 -18.46 0.41 -3.37
C ASP A 101 -18.34 0.85 -1.90
N SER A 102 -17.74 0.00 -1.06
CA SER A 102 -17.47 0.32 0.33
C SER A 102 -16.16 -0.30 0.81
N PHE A 103 -15.62 0.23 1.90
CA PHE A 103 -14.43 -0.34 2.55
C PHE A 103 -14.65 -1.81 2.95
N ASP A 104 -15.85 -2.16 3.39
CA ASP A 104 -16.15 -3.50 3.90
C ASP A 104 -16.27 -4.55 2.78
N GLU A 105 -16.50 -4.11 1.55
CA GLU A 105 -16.52 -4.94 0.34
C GLU A 105 -15.15 -5.05 -0.34
N ALA A 106 -14.18 -4.21 0.03
CA ALA A 106 -12.82 -4.31 -0.48
C ALA A 106 -12.16 -5.65 -0.06
N PRO A 107 -11.15 -6.15 -0.79
CA PRO A 107 -10.44 -7.36 -0.41
C PRO A 107 -9.87 -7.31 1.02
N LEU A 108 -9.95 -8.41 1.77
CA LEU A 108 -9.55 -8.44 3.19
C LEU A 108 -8.12 -7.98 3.45
N HIS A 109 -7.18 -8.31 2.56
CA HIS A 109 -5.78 -7.89 2.67
C HIS A 109 -5.60 -6.38 2.42
N PHE A 110 -6.44 -5.78 1.55
CA PHE A 110 -6.48 -4.33 1.37
C PHE A 110 -7.01 -3.66 2.63
N GLN A 111 -8.11 -4.18 3.20
CA GLN A 111 -8.65 -3.68 4.46
C GLN A 111 -7.61 -3.75 5.59
N LEU A 112 -6.87 -4.86 5.70
CA LEU A 112 -5.79 -5.03 6.66
C LEU A 112 -4.68 -3.98 6.48
N ALA A 113 -4.21 -3.78 5.24
CA ALA A 113 -3.19 -2.78 4.94
C ALA A 113 -3.63 -1.37 5.37
N VAL A 114 -4.88 -0.99 5.06
CA VAL A 114 -5.43 0.31 5.48
C VAL A 114 -5.51 0.43 7.00
N VAL A 115 -5.98 -0.60 7.71
CA VAL A 115 -6.06 -0.61 9.18
C VAL A 115 -4.67 -0.46 9.80
N VAL A 116 -3.67 -1.18 9.30
CA VAL A 116 -2.27 -1.05 9.76
C VAL A 116 -1.75 0.37 9.54
N SER A 117 -1.96 0.95 8.35
CA SER A 117 -1.51 2.31 8.05
C SER A 117 -2.23 3.38 8.87
N GLN A 118 -3.55 3.24 9.09
CA GLN A 118 -4.30 4.15 9.95
C GLN A 118 -3.82 4.07 11.41
N PHE A 119 -3.53 2.87 11.90
CA PHE A 119 -2.97 2.69 13.23
C PHE A 119 -1.61 3.38 13.37
N ALA A 120 -0.72 3.20 12.38
CA ALA A 120 0.58 3.86 12.37
C ALA A 120 0.46 5.39 12.34
N GLU A 121 -0.44 5.95 11.52
CA GLU A 121 -0.67 7.40 11.45
C GLU A 121 -1.21 7.97 12.76
N LEU A 122 -2.11 7.24 13.44
CA LEU A 122 -2.62 7.60 14.77
C LEU A 122 -1.51 7.61 15.82
N LEU A 123 -0.67 6.58 15.86
CA LEU A 123 0.48 6.52 16.77
C LEU A 123 1.48 7.65 16.53
N ARG A 124 1.65 8.07 15.28
CA ARG A 124 2.54 9.17 14.88
C ARG A 124 1.94 10.56 15.12
N GLN A 125 0.69 10.66 15.59
CA GLN A 125 -0.06 11.92 15.71
C GLN A 125 0.00 12.74 14.41
N SER A 126 -0.17 12.06 13.27
CA SER A 126 -0.14 12.70 11.96
C SER A 126 -1.19 13.80 11.86
N TYR A 127 -0.90 14.88 11.13
CA TYR A 127 -1.83 16.00 10.90
C TYR A 127 -3.21 15.56 10.34
N TRP A 128 -3.30 14.37 9.76
CA TRP A 128 -4.49 13.83 9.11
C TRP A 128 -5.37 12.92 10.00
N THR A 129 -5.17 12.93 11.32
CA THR A 129 -5.91 12.06 12.25
C THR A 129 -7.28 12.59 12.66
N ASP A 130 -7.66 13.81 12.27
CA ASP A 130 -8.88 14.48 12.76
C ASP A 130 -10.19 13.73 12.42
N SER A 131 -10.16 12.86 11.40
CA SER A 131 -11.30 12.01 11.03
C SER A 131 -11.16 10.53 11.43
N LEU A 132 -10.06 10.14 12.09
CA LEU A 132 -9.78 8.76 12.47
C LEU A 132 -10.18 8.51 13.93
N SER A 133 -11.20 7.68 14.14
CA SER A 133 -11.60 7.21 15.46
C SER A 133 -10.86 5.92 15.82
N PHE A 134 -10.22 5.89 17.00
CA PHE A 134 -9.65 4.64 17.52
C PHE A 134 -10.71 3.56 17.73
N ASP A 135 -11.95 3.93 18.06
CA ASP A 135 -13.03 2.96 18.23
C ASP A 135 -13.41 2.27 16.91
N ASP A 136 -13.49 3.04 15.82
CA ASP A 136 -13.76 2.48 14.48
C ASP A 136 -12.61 1.58 14.03
N LEU A 137 -11.37 2.01 14.28
CA LEU A 137 -10.19 1.23 13.96
C LEU A 137 -10.15 -0.09 14.73
N ARG A 138 -10.49 -0.05 16.03
CA ARG A 138 -10.60 -1.24 16.88
C ARG A 138 -11.65 -2.22 16.35
N ILE A 139 -12.84 -1.73 15.99
CA ILE A 139 -13.91 -2.57 15.42
C ILE A 139 -13.44 -3.24 14.13
N ARG A 140 -12.77 -2.50 13.24
CA ARG A 140 -12.24 -3.05 11.98
C ARG A 140 -11.14 -4.09 12.25
N ALA A 141 -10.20 -3.81 13.16
CA ALA A 141 -9.13 -4.73 13.51
C ALA A 141 -9.65 -6.03 14.13
N ASP A 142 -10.60 -5.95 15.07
CA ASP A 142 -11.25 -7.11 15.70
C ASP A 142 -11.98 -7.98 14.65
N ARG A 143 -12.68 -7.35 13.70
CA ARG A 143 -13.32 -8.05 12.58
C ARG A 143 -12.30 -8.78 11.72
N LEU A 144 -11.24 -8.09 11.31
CA LEU A 144 -10.21 -8.68 10.44
C LEU A 144 -9.46 -9.83 11.12
N ALA A 145 -9.18 -9.74 12.42
CA ALA A 145 -8.61 -10.84 13.20
C ALA A 145 -9.51 -12.09 13.18
N THR A 146 -10.82 -11.91 13.15
CA THR A 146 -11.79 -13.02 13.08
C THR A 146 -11.90 -13.60 11.66
N GLN A 147 -11.86 -12.75 10.62
CA GLN A 147 -12.07 -13.16 9.23
C GLN A 147 -10.80 -13.73 8.57
N ILE A 148 -9.64 -13.12 8.82
CA ILE A 148 -8.35 -13.55 8.26
C ILE A 148 -7.72 -14.60 9.16
N GLY A 149 -7.79 -14.41 10.49
CA GLY A 149 -7.05 -15.22 11.46
C GLY A 149 -5.54 -14.96 11.41
N GLY A 150 -4.78 -15.90 11.99
CA GLY A 150 -3.31 -15.80 12.07
C GLY A 150 -2.83 -15.00 13.28
N GLU A 151 -1.63 -15.33 13.75
CA GLU A 151 -1.02 -14.72 14.95
C GLU A 151 -0.83 -13.21 14.79
N GLU A 152 -0.29 -12.78 13.64
CA GLU A 152 0.05 -11.37 13.37
C GLU A 152 -1.20 -10.46 13.35
N VAL A 153 -2.31 -10.90 12.74
CA VAL A 153 -3.54 -10.09 12.66
C VAL A 153 -4.24 -10.03 14.02
N VAL A 154 -4.21 -11.13 14.77
CA VAL A 154 -4.72 -11.17 16.15
C VAL A 154 -3.89 -10.25 17.07
N GLU A 155 -2.57 -10.26 16.93
CA GLU A 155 -1.67 -9.37 17.65
C GLU A 155 -1.94 -7.90 17.30
N LEU A 156 -2.08 -7.57 16.01
CA LEU A 156 -2.47 -6.22 15.58
C LEU A 156 -3.75 -5.75 16.29
N ALA A 157 -4.80 -6.58 16.31
CA ALA A 157 -6.05 -6.23 16.99
C ALA A 157 -5.85 -6.01 18.50
N GLN A 158 -4.98 -6.79 19.15
CA GLN A 158 -4.60 -6.56 20.55
C GLN A 158 -3.86 -5.23 20.76
N LEU A 159 -2.91 -4.90 19.89
CA LEU A 159 -2.18 -3.63 19.93
C LEU A 159 -3.12 -2.43 19.78
N VAL A 160 -4.04 -2.48 18.82
CA VAL A 160 -5.05 -1.42 18.61
C VAL A 160 -5.92 -1.26 19.87
N ARG A 161 -6.42 -2.35 20.47
CA ARG A 161 -7.19 -2.31 21.72
C ARG A 161 -6.42 -1.63 22.85
N ASN A 162 -5.16 -2.01 23.05
CA ASN A 162 -4.33 -1.48 24.12
C ASN A 162 -4.02 0.02 23.96
N ALA A 163 -3.93 0.51 22.71
CA ALA A 163 -3.74 1.92 22.42
C ALA A 163 -5.01 2.76 22.64
N THR A 164 -6.19 2.16 22.50
CA THR A 164 -7.49 2.84 22.63
C THR A 164 -7.96 2.95 24.08
N GLY A 165 -7.42 2.12 24.99
CA GLY A 165 -7.77 2.10 26.41
C GLY A 165 -6.98 3.05 27.32
N ARG A 166 -6.25 4.02 26.75
CA ARG A 166 -5.47 5.02 27.49
C ARG A 166 -6.08 6.42 27.41
#